data_AF-A0A938GE05-F1
#
_entry.id   AF-A0A938GE05-F1
#
_cell.length_a   1.000
_cell.length_b   1.000
_cell.length_c   1.000
_cell.angle_alpha   90.00
_cell.angle_beta   90.00
_cell.angle_gamma   90.00
#
_symmetry.space_group_name_H-M   'P 1'
#
loop_
_entity.id
_entity.type
_entity.pdbx_description
1 polymer ?
#
loop_
_entity_poly.entity_id
_entity_poly.type
_entity_poly.pdbx_seq_one_letter_code
_entity_poly.pdbx_strand_id
1 'polypeptide(L)'
;MNWESALQDNFDETDRAGDADGLKLFDAAVRWAGNITAAPAQAKFTKFTKNANGSLTLEWTGGGTLQAAPAVTGPWQDVPGAASPYTFNPTAAALFGRIKN
;
A
#
# COMPACT_ATOMS: atom_id res chain seq x y z
N MET A 1 -0.03 60.75 4.64
CA MET A 1 0.20 59.58 3.77
C MET A 1 1.59 59.09 4.13
N ASN A 2 1.67 58.09 5.01
CA ASN A 2 2.93 57.66 5.63
C ASN A 2 3.58 56.59 4.76
N TRP A 3 4.74 56.92 4.22
CA TRP A 3 5.54 56.06 3.34
C TRP A 3 6.16 54.87 4.10
N GLU A 4 6.18 54.89 5.44
CA GLU A 4 6.62 53.77 6.28
C GLU A 4 5.62 52.60 6.31
N SER A 5 4.32 52.82 6.07
CA SER A 5 3.33 51.72 6.07
C SER A 5 3.41 50.84 4.80
N ALA A 6 4.02 51.32 3.72
CA ALA A 6 4.13 50.56 2.46
C ALA A 6 5.36 49.62 2.43
N LEU A 7 6.27 49.73 3.40
CA LEU A 7 7.46 48.87 3.50
C LEU A 7 7.26 47.72 4.48
N GLN A 8 6.34 47.86 5.44
CA GLN A 8 6.06 46.83 6.45
C GLN A 8 5.19 45.68 5.91
N ASP A 9 4.43 45.90 4.84
CA ASP A 9 3.49 44.91 4.27
C ASP A 9 4.19 43.92 3.31
N ASN A 10 5.42 44.22 2.86
CA ASN A 10 6.15 43.42 1.86
C ASN A 10 7.04 42.31 2.43
N PHE A 11 7.11 42.15 3.75
CA PHE A 11 7.96 41.13 4.39
C PHE A 11 7.19 39.91 4.90
N ASP A 12 5.86 39.84 4.74
CA ASP A 12 5.02 38.80 5.34
C ASP A 12 4.51 37.73 4.35
N GLU A 13 5.15 37.60 3.18
CA GLU A 13 4.80 36.54 2.22
C GLU A 13 5.85 35.43 2.10
N THR A 14 7.06 35.64 2.61
CA THR A 14 8.19 34.70 2.42
C THR A 14 8.45 33.78 3.63
N ASP A 15 7.81 34.03 4.78
CA ASP A 15 8.00 33.22 6.01
C ASP A 15 7.10 31.97 6.08
N ARG A 16 6.44 31.59 4.98
CA ARG A 16 5.65 30.35 4.90
C ARG A 16 6.46 29.07 4.93
N ALA A 17 7.76 29.12 5.24
CA ALA A 17 8.55 27.93 5.54
C ALA A 17 8.06 27.20 6.81
N GLY A 18 7.30 27.88 7.68
CA GLY A 18 6.73 27.31 8.92
C GLY A 18 5.26 26.88 8.86
N ASP A 19 4.53 27.26 7.81
CA ASP A 19 3.10 26.97 7.69
C ASP A 19 2.84 25.65 6.96
N ALA A 20 1.65 25.07 7.15
CA ALA A 20 1.24 23.81 6.51
C ALA A 20 1.40 23.83 4.97
N ASP A 21 1.40 25.00 4.34
CA ASP A 21 1.62 25.16 2.91
C ASP A 21 3.10 25.05 2.53
N GLY A 22 4.04 25.52 3.36
CA GLY A 22 5.48 25.32 3.16
C GLY A 22 5.90 23.85 3.26
N LEU A 23 5.33 23.13 4.24
CA LEU A 23 5.53 21.68 4.38
C LEU A 23 5.05 20.92 3.12
N LYS A 24 3.91 21.32 2.54
CA LYS A 24 3.41 20.72 1.29
C LYS A 24 4.31 21.02 0.10
N LEU A 25 4.85 22.24 0.00
CA LEU A 25 5.77 22.63 -1.08
C LEU A 25 7.10 21.86 -0.96
N PHE A 26 7.60 21.66 0.26
CA PHE A 26 8.76 20.81 0.53
C PHE A 26 8.51 19.36 0.13
N ASP A 27 7.40 18.75 0.56
CA ASP A 27 7.02 17.39 0.17
C ASP A 27 6.86 17.24 -1.36
N ALA A 28 6.27 18.24 -2.02
CA ALA A 28 6.12 18.26 -3.48
C ALA A 28 7.48 18.33 -4.19
N ALA A 29 8.41 19.16 -3.70
CA ALA A 29 9.75 19.27 -4.24
C ALA A 29 10.57 17.98 -4.07
N VAL A 30 10.46 17.32 -2.91
CA VAL A 30 11.11 16.02 -2.65
C VAL A 30 10.56 14.93 -3.59
N ARG A 31 9.24 14.90 -3.82
CA ARG A 31 8.61 13.95 -4.76
C ARG A 31 9.00 14.21 -6.21
N TRP A 32 9.11 15.48 -6.62
CA TRP A 32 9.59 15.86 -7.95
C TRP A 32 11.07 15.50 -8.16
N ALA A 33 11.94 15.89 -7.23
CA ALA A 33 13.38 15.72 -7.36
C ALA A 33 13.81 14.25 -7.30
N GLY A 34 13.14 13.44 -6.47
CA GLY A 34 13.49 12.04 -6.29
C GLY A 34 12.66 11.04 -7.11
N ASN A 35 11.62 11.49 -7.84
CA ASN A 35 10.60 10.60 -8.45
C ASN A 35 10.20 9.44 -7.52
N ILE A 36 10.15 9.72 -6.21
CA ILE A 36 9.98 8.69 -5.18
C ILE A 36 8.49 8.37 -5.15
N THR A 37 8.09 7.45 -6.02
CA THR A 37 6.81 6.77 -5.91
C THR A 37 6.97 5.74 -4.80
N ALA A 38 6.04 5.68 -3.84
CA ALA A 38 6.07 4.65 -2.80
C ALA A 38 6.29 3.28 -3.46
N ALA A 39 7.31 2.54 -3.02
CA ALA A 39 7.60 1.22 -3.58
C ALA A 39 6.31 0.38 -3.58
N PRO A 40 6.02 -0.37 -4.66
CA PRO A 40 4.82 -1.19 -4.70
C PRO A 40 4.82 -2.08 -3.45
N ALA A 41 3.76 -1.97 -2.65
CA ALA A 41 3.65 -2.73 -1.42
C ALA A 41 3.87 -4.21 -1.75
N GLN A 42 4.91 -4.81 -1.17
CA GLN A 42 5.28 -6.17 -1.51
C GLN A 42 4.14 -7.12 -1.14
N ALA A 43 3.72 -7.99 -2.06
CA ALA A 43 2.73 -8.99 -1.73
C ALA A 43 3.22 -9.89 -0.60
N LYS A 44 2.47 -9.90 0.50
CA LYS A 44 2.83 -10.67 1.68
C LYS A 44 1.59 -11.16 2.41
N PHE A 45 1.56 -12.45 2.74
CA PHE A 45 0.56 -12.98 3.65
C PHE A 45 0.72 -12.37 5.04
N THR A 46 -0.37 -11.85 5.58
CA THR A 46 -0.43 -11.22 6.89
C THR A 46 -1.11 -12.11 7.92
N LYS A 47 -2.08 -12.92 7.52
CA LYS A 47 -2.84 -13.75 8.45
C LYS A 47 -3.41 -15.02 7.83
N PHE A 48 -3.48 -16.06 8.65
CA PHE A 48 -4.10 -17.34 8.36
C PHE A 48 -5.06 -17.69 9.50
N THR A 49 -6.36 -17.79 9.21
CA THR A 49 -7.38 -18.10 10.22
C THR A 49 -8.07 -19.41 9.86
N LYS A 50 -8.08 -20.36 10.80
CA LYS A 50 -8.95 -21.54 10.72
C LYS A 50 -10.25 -21.23 11.43
N ASN A 51 -11.35 -21.18 10.67
CA ASN A 51 -12.67 -20.89 11.20
C ASN A 51 -13.28 -22.14 11.87
N ALA A 52 -14.20 -21.94 12.81
CA ALA A 52 -14.85 -23.04 13.54
C ALA A 52 -15.62 -24.00 12.62
N ASN A 53 -16.10 -23.52 11.47
CA ASN A 53 -16.79 -24.31 10.45
C ASN A 53 -15.86 -25.09 9.50
N GLY A 54 -14.54 -25.07 9.74
CA GLY A 54 -13.55 -25.78 8.94
C GLY A 54 -13.06 -25.05 7.68
N SER A 55 -13.58 -23.86 7.39
CA SER A 55 -13.01 -23.00 6.34
C SER A 55 -11.69 -22.35 6.77
N LEU A 56 -10.89 -21.95 5.79
CA LEU A 56 -9.67 -21.17 5.98
C LEU A 56 -9.84 -19.78 5.40
N THR A 57 -9.45 -18.76 6.16
CA THR A 57 -9.37 -17.37 5.70
C THR A 57 -7.91 -16.94 5.61
N LEU A 58 -7.53 -16.44 4.45
CA LEU A 58 -6.20 -15.92 4.12
C LEU A 58 -6.28 -14.41 3.95
N GLU A 59 -5.32 -13.70 4.53
CA GLU A 59 -5.16 -12.26 4.34
C GLU A 59 -3.75 -11.98 3.81
N TRP A 60 -3.66 -11.12 2.81
CA TRP A 60 -2.41 -10.58 2.30
C TRP A 60 -2.53 -9.09 1.97
N THR A 61 -1.40 -8.40 1.99
CA THR A 61 -1.26 -7.00 1.53
C THR A 61 -0.46 -6.95 0.25
N GLY A 62 -0.34 -5.77 -0.36
CA GLY A 62 0.48 -5.57 -1.56
C GLY A 62 -0.20 -5.90 -2.90
N GLY A 63 -1.45 -6.37 -2.86
CA GLY A 63 -2.16 -6.80 -4.07
C GLY A 63 -1.67 -8.17 -4.55
N GLY A 64 -1.69 -8.38 -5.87
CA GLY A 64 -1.29 -9.64 -6.50
C GLY A 64 -2.39 -10.70 -6.57
N THR A 65 -2.10 -11.76 -7.31
CA THR A 65 -3.02 -12.88 -7.56
C THR A 65 -2.65 -14.06 -6.66
N LEU A 66 -3.62 -14.54 -5.89
CA LEU A 66 -3.46 -15.78 -5.13
C LEU A 66 -3.35 -16.96 -6.11
N GLN A 67 -2.28 -17.73 -5.99
CA GLN A 67 -2.09 -18.97 -6.73
C GLN A 67 -2.06 -20.16 -5.78
N ALA A 68 -2.59 -21.28 -6.24
CA ALA A 68 -2.61 -22.55 -5.52
C ALA A 68 -1.99 -23.68 -6.35
N ALA A 69 -1.37 -24.65 -5.66
CA ALA A 69 -0.82 -25.86 -6.26
C ALA A 69 -0.96 -27.08 -5.34
N PRO A 70 -1.07 -28.30 -5.89
CA PRO A 70 -1.07 -29.53 -5.09
C PRO A 70 0.32 -29.92 -4.57
N ALA A 71 1.39 -29.43 -5.19
CA ALA A 71 2.77 -29.62 -4.76
C ALA A 71 3.53 -28.29 -4.75
N VAL A 72 4.57 -28.18 -3.93
CA VAL A 72 5.42 -26.97 -3.83
C VAL A 72 6.09 -26.63 -5.16
N THR A 73 6.36 -27.63 -6.01
CA THR A 73 6.93 -27.47 -7.34
C THR A 73 5.90 -27.07 -8.40
N GLY A 74 4.61 -27.05 -8.07
CA GLY A 74 3.51 -26.78 -9.00
C GLY A 74 2.73 -28.05 -9.41
N PRO A 75 1.82 -27.95 -10.39
CA PRO A 75 1.54 -26.77 -11.22
C PRO A 75 0.80 -25.68 -10.42
N TRP A 76 1.24 -24.44 -10.59
CA TRP A 76 0.63 -23.26 -9.94
C TRP A 76 -0.49 -22.71 -10.81
N GLN A 77 -1.67 -22.53 -10.22
CA GLN A 77 -2.85 -21.99 -10.90
C GLN A 77 -3.40 -20.79 -10.15
N ASP A 78 -3.85 -19.78 -10.89
CA ASP A 78 -4.55 -18.63 -10.31
C ASP A 78 -5.88 -19.08 -9.69
N VAL A 79 -6.18 -18.57 -8.51
CA VAL A 79 -7.47 -18.79 -7.85
C VAL A 79 -8.44 -17.70 -8.35
N PRO A 80 -9.46 -18.06 -9.16
CA PRO A 80 -10.33 -17.07 -9.78
C PRO A 80 -11.13 -16.29 -8.74
N GLY A 81 -11.14 -14.95 -8.86
CA GLY A 81 -11.90 -14.07 -7.97
C GLY A 81 -11.34 -13.95 -6.55
N ALA A 82 -10.15 -14.47 -6.27
CA ALA A 82 -9.53 -14.33 -4.96
C ALA A 82 -9.08 -12.87 -4.71
N ALA A 83 -9.66 -12.26 -3.69
CA ALA A 83 -9.26 -10.97 -3.15
C ALA A 83 -9.04 -11.09 -1.64
N SER A 84 -8.10 -10.33 -1.08
CA SER A 84 -7.83 -10.32 0.36
C SER A 84 -8.88 -9.50 1.11
N PRO A 85 -9.49 -10.01 2.20
CA PRO A 85 -9.40 -11.37 2.73
C PRO A 85 -10.13 -12.43 1.88
N TYR A 86 -9.51 -13.60 1.70
CA TYR A 86 -10.10 -14.70 0.94
C TYR A 86 -10.45 -15.88 1.84
N THR A 87 -11.71 -16.32 1.81
CA THR A 87 -12.17 -17.49 2.58
C THR A 87 -12.56 -18.62 1.64
N PHE A 88 -12.10 -19.83 1.93
CA PHE A 88 -12.44 -21.02 1.15
C PHE A 88 -12.49 -22.28 2.03
N ASN A 89 -13.09 -23.34 1.50
CA ASN A 89 -13.14 -24.65 2.14
C ASN A 89 -12.07 -25.55 1.53
N PRO A 90 -11.05 -25.99 2.29
CA PRO A 90 -10.05 -26.91 1.79
C PRO A 90 -10.69 -28.26 1.47
N THR A 91 -10.50 -28.73 0.24
CA THR A 91 -10.97 -30.05 -0.21
C THR A 91 -9.85 -31.08 -0.32
N ALA A 92 -8.61 -30.62 -0.43
CA ALA A 92 -7.40 -31.44 -0.47
C ALA A 92 -6.75 -31.56 0.92
N ALA A 93 -6.05 -32.67 1.16
CA ALA A 93 -5.29 -32.88 2.41
C ALA A 93 -4.17 -31.84 2.60
N ALA A 94 -3.58 -31.37 1.50
CA ALA A 94 -2.59 -30.30 1.47
C ALA A 94 -2.75 -29.45 0.21
N LEU A 95 -2.52 -28.15 0.34
CA LEU A 95 -2.50 -27.19 -0.76
C LEU A 95 -1.41 -26.16 -0.47
N PHE A 96 -0.63 -25.80 -1.48
CA PHE A 96 0.41 -24.79 -1.38
C PHE A 96 -0.10 -23.49 -1.98
N GLY A 97 0.06 -22.38 -1.26
CA GLY A 97 -0.37 -21.05 -1.69
C GLY A 97 0.81 -20.10 -1.87
N ARG A 98 0.78 -19.27 -2.91
CA ARG A 98 1.71 -18.15 -3.11
C ARG A 98 0.96 -16.94 -3.67
N ILE A 99 1.50 -15.75 -3.46
CA ILE A 99 1.01 -14.54 -4.15
C ILE A 99 1.94 -14.26 -5.33
N LYS A 100 1.35 -14.18 -6.53
CA LYS A 100 2.03 -13.69 -7.72
C LYS A 100 1.90 -12.17 -7.77
N ASN A 101 3.05 -11.48 -7.74
CA ASN A 101 3.15 -10.04 -7.96
C ASN A 101 3.26 -9.71 -9.46
#